data_AF-A0A7W1TPY5-F1
#
_entry.id   AF-A0A7W1TPY5-F1
#
_cell.length_a   1.000
_cell.length_b   1.000
_cell.length_c   1.000
_cell.angle_alpha   90.00
_cell.angle_beta   90.00
_cell.angle_gamma   90.00
#
_symmetry.space_group_name_H-M   'P 1'
#
loop_
_entity.id
_entity.type
_entity.pdbx_description
1 polymer ?
#
loop_
_entity_poly.entity_id
_entity_poly.type
_entity_poly.pdbx_seq_one_letter_code
_entity_poly.pdbx_strand_id
1 'polypeptide(L)'
;MPRIKPQESSKRPGLSWSSGKEVIGQDRVHRGLFLDTGLDAALDDAAEAAGWQRGDLPHMEGTREHWLVPTPTPLFVLIDGVPFTKMAALVRNDVSYAGIGVRWPQGQKSALAVQVLHPDLLAQSYTTPLSLTVSGTSTDDLLQALLTHDAVLTVCEAAAAARGNPRVFEFWEIALMLKAGDKVARGSAQTSMISPIICAHPTKPSVDYLRTLLAPKVVGDVVTAQSAAIRSWATEFARPEFNRVRADDELAIP
;
A
#
# COMPACT_ATOMS: atom_id res chain seq x y z
N MET A 1 -42.15 -1.98 7.25
CA MET A 1 -40.83 -2.44 7.75
C MET A 1 -39.75 -1.81 6.88
N PRO A 2 -38.85 -0.98 7.43
CA PRO A 2 -37.73 -0.48 6.66
C PRO A 2 -36.80 -1.66 6.36
N ARG A 3 -36.43 -1.85 5.08
CA ARG A 3 -35.43 -2.84 4.67
C ARG A 3 -34.12 -2.50 5.38
N ILE A 4 -33.61 -3.45 6.15
CA ILE A 4 -32.23 -3.46 6.61
C ILE A 4 -31.37 -3.38 5.34
N LYS A 5 -30.72 -2.23 5.11
CA LYS A 5 -29.66 -2.14 4.11
C LYS A 5 -28.49 -2.96 4.66
N PRO A 6 -27.85 -3.83 3.86
CA PRO A 6 -26.57 -4.41 4.25
C PRO A 6 -25.67 -3.25 4.64
N GLN A 7 -25.14 -3.27 5.86
CA GLN A 7 -24.07 -2.40 6.27
C GLN A 7 -22.93 -2.71 5.30
N GLU A 8 -22.60 -1.77 4.41
CA GLU A 8 -21.41 -1.92 3.57
C GLU A 8 -20.25 -2.22 4.52
N SER A 9 -19.57 -3.33 4.31
CA SER A 9 -18.33 -3.63 5.02
C SER A 9 -17.47 -2.39 4.96
N SER A 10 -16.96 -1.94 6.11
CA SER A 10 -16.22 -0.69 6.27
C SER A 10 -15.13 -0.60 5.21
N LYS A 11 -15.39 0.09 4.09
CA LYS A 11 -14.44 0.22 3.00
C LYS A 11 -13.37 1.19 3.49
N ARG A 12 -12.25 0.62 3.93
CA ARG A 12 -11.05 1.40 4.24
C ARG A 12 -10.67 2.22 3.00
N PRO A 13 -10.24 3.49 3.15
CA PRO A 13 -9.88 4.30 2.00
C PRO A 13 -8.77 3.62 1.18
N GLY A 14 -8.97 3.55 -0.13
CA GLY A 14 -8.11 2.79 -1.03
C GLY A 14 -6.92 3.62 -1.51
N LEU A 15 -5.71 3.13 -1.24
CA LEU A 15 -4.44 3.70 -1.69
C LEU A 15 -3.98 2.96 -2.96
N SER A 16 -4.00 3.67 -4.08
CA SER A 16 -3.76 3.11 -5.41
C SER A 16 -2.42 3.57 -5.98
N TRP A 17 -1.81 2.73 -6.82
CA TRP A 17 -0.55 3.01 -7.50
C TRP A 17 -0.77 3.49 -8.94
N SER A 18 -0.04 4.52 -9.35
CA SER A 18 0.07 4.96 -10.73
C SER A 18 1.50 4.79 -11.24
N SER A 19 1.67 4.13 -12.37
CA SER A 19 2.97 3.93 -13.04
C SER A 19 3.38 5.09 -13.96
N GLY A 20 2.53 6.13 -14.09
CA GLY A 20 2.76 7.30 -14.93
C GLY A 20 1.50 7.84 -15.61
N LYS A 21 0.58 8.42 -14.84
CA LYS A 21 -0.61 9.13 -15.37
C LYS A 21 -0.30 10.61 -15.56
N GLU A 22 -0.68 11.20 -16.68
CA GLU A 22 -0.66 12.66 -16.83
C GLU A 22 -1.64 13.29 -15.83
N VAL A 23 -1.22 14.40 -15.22
CA VAL A 23 -2.10 15.20 -14.37
C VAL A 23 -2.79 16.22 -15.27
N ILE A 24 -4.11 16.13 -15.39
CA ILE A 24 -4.87 16.97 -16.32
C ILE A 24 -4.68 18.45 -15.99
N GLY A 25 -4.44 19.26 -17.03
CA GLY A 25 -4.21 20.70 -16.89
C GLY A 25 -2.81 21.07 -16.36
N GLN A 26 -1.90 20.10 -16.19
CA GLN A 26 -0.53 20.32 -15.74
C GLN A 26 0.46 19.65 -16.70
N ASP A 27 1.61 20.29 -16.95
CA ASP A 27 2.74 19.67 -17.65
C ASP A 27 3.52 18.75 -16.69
N ARG A 28 2.83 17.73 -16.17
CA ARG A 28 3.33 16.83 -15.12
C ARG A 28 2.77 15.43 -15.28
N VAL A 29 3.63 14.43 -15.06
CA VAL A 29 3.25 13.01 -14.95
C VAL A 29 3.36 12.55 -13.51
N HIS A 30 2.28 12.01 -12.95
CA HIS A 30 2.24 11.39 -11.64
C HIS A 30 2.68 9.92 -11.69
N ARG A 31 3.72 9.59 -10.92
CA ARG A 31 4.24 8.24 -10.71
C ARG A 31 4.37 8.02 -9.20
N GLY A 32 3.40 7.36 -8.61
CA GLY A 32 3.28 7.34 -7.17
C GLY A 32 1.93 6.85 -6.69
N LEU A 33 1.73 6.93 -5.39
CA LEU A 33 0.48 6.59 -4.75
C LEU A 33 -0.51 7.77 -4.83
N PHE A 34 -1.80 7.45 -4.82
CA PHE A 34 -2.88 8.44 -4.81
C PHE A 34 -4.11 7.89 -4.06
N LEU A 35 -4.95 8.82 -3.56
CA LEU A 35 -6.20 8.52 -2.85
C LEU A 35 -7.37 9.27 -3.51
N ASP A 36 -8.56 8.67 -3.51
CA ASP A 36 -9.81 9.33 -3.88
C ASP A 36 -10.12 10.47 -2.89
N THR A 37 -10.53 11.63 -3.39
CA THR A 37 -11.05 12.75 -2.58
C THR A 37 -12.56 12.59 -2.35
N GLY A 38 -13.09 13.14 -1.27
CA GLY A 38 -14.54 13.29 -1.03
C GLY A 38 -15.26 12.04 -0.54
N LEU A 39 -14.53 10.94 -0.31
CA LEU A 39 -15.09 9.70 0.24
C LEU A 39 -15.01 9.63 1.76
N ASP A 40 -14.06 10.33 2.37
CA ASP A 40 -13.84 10.39 3.81
C ASP A 40 -13.37 11.80 4.18
N ALA A 41 -14.26 12.59 4.78
CA ALA A 41 -13.98 13.98 5.13
C ALA A 41 -12.81 14.13 6.11
N ALA A 42 -12.63 13.18 7.05
CA ALA A 42 -11.53 13.24 8.00
C ALA A 42 -10.18 12.94 7.32
N LEU A 43 -10.18 12.07 6.31
CA LEU A 43 -9.01 11.84 5.47
C LEU A 43 -8.69 13.09 4.63
N ASP A 44 -9.70 13.71 4.02
CA ASP A 44 -9.52 14.91 3.21
C ASP A 44 -8.96 16.08 4.04
N ASP A 45 -9.53 16.32 5.23
CA ASP A 45 -9.04 17.34 6.16
C ASP A 45 -7.59 17.08 6.58
N ALA A 46 -7.25 15.82 6.88
CA ALA A 46 -5.90 15.42 7.27
C ALA A 46 -4.89 15.56 6.11
N ALA A 47 -5.27 15.18 4.89
CA ALA A 47 -4.43 15.33 3.71
C ALA A 47 -4.21 16.81 3.36
N GLU A 48 -5.25 17.64 3.46
CA GLU A 48 -5.14 19.08 3.26
C GLU A 48 -4.23 19.74 4.29
N ALA A 49 -4.42 19.42 5.59
CA ALA A 49 -3.58 19.93 6.67
C ALA A 49 -2.12 19.44 6.58
N ALA A 50 -1.90 18.25 6.01
CA ALA A 50 -0.58 17.73 5.68
C ALA A 50 0.07 18.41 4.45
N GLY A 51 -0.66 19.27 3.74
CA GLY A 51 -0.19 19.96 2.54
C GLY A 51 -0.04 19.04 1.33
N TRP A 52 -0.78 17.94 1.29
CA TRP A 52 -0.80 17.07 0.11
C TRP A 52 -1.35 17.81 -1.09
N GLN A 53 -0.83 17.49 -2.28
CA GLN A 53 -1.29 18.13 -3.51
C GLN A 53 -2.50 17.38 -4.07
N ARG A 54 -3.46 18.12 -4.63
CA ARG A 54 -4.52 17.52 -5.45
C ARG A 54 -4.08 17.45 -6.92
N GLY A 55 -4.62 16.47 -7.63
CA GLY A 55 -4.38 16.30 -9.05
C GLY A 55 -5.49 15.50 -9.71
N ASP A 56 -5.87 15.98 -10.89
CA ASP A 56 -6.86 15.34 -11.74
C ASP A 56 -6.21 14.22 -12.55
N LEU A 57 -6.63 12.98 -12.32
CA LEU A 57 -6.10 11.80 -13.00
C LEU A 57 -7.17 11.18 -13.94
N PRO A 58 -6.78 10.68 -15.12
CA PRO A 58 -7.70 10.01 -16.03
C PRO A 58 -8.11 8.62 -15.51
N HIS A 59 -9.39 8.30 -15.69
CA HIS A 59 -10.06 7.01 -15.47
C HIS A 59 -10.95 6.67 -16.67
N MET A 60 -11.51 5.46 -16.68
CA MET A 60 -12.39 5.00 -17.75
C MET A 60 -13.65 5.87 -17.90
N GLU A 61 -14.22 6.31 -16.77
CA GLU A 61 -15.44 7.14 -16.72
C GLU A 61 -15.19 8.65 -16.87
N GLY A 62 -13.93 9.06 -17.06
CA GLY A 62 -13.53 10.46 -17.17
C GLY A 62 -12.40 10.83 -16.23
N THR A 63 -12.32 12.10 -15.87
CA THR A 63 -11.28 12.61 -14.96
C THR A 63 -11.83 12.68 -13.54
N ARG A 64 -11.02 12.29 -12.56
CA ARG A 64 -11.36 12.42 -11.13
C ARG A 64 -10.22 13.09 -10.40
N GLU A 65 -10.57 13.90 -9.40
CA GLU A 65 -9.61 14.54 -8.50
C GLU A 65 -9.11 13.52 -7.47
N HIS A 66 -7.82 13.57 -7.17
CA HIS A 66 -7.18 12.72 -6.17
C HIS A 66 -6.22 13.52 -5.31
N TRP A 67 -5.99 13.04 -4.09
CA TRP A 67 -4.78 13.38 -3.35
C TRP A 67 -3.59 12.64 -3.96
N LEU A 68 -2.59 13.39 -4.40
CA LEU A 68 -1.30 12.87 -4.85
C LEU A 68 -0.38 12.71 -3.64
N VAL A 69 -0.09 11.46 -3.28
CA VAL A 69 0.69 11.17 -2.07
C VAL A 69 2.16 11.56 -2.29
N PRO A 70 2.81 12.26 -1.33
CA PRO A 70 4.21 12.64 -1.44
C PRO A 70 5.14 11.45 -1.73
N THR A 71 6.13 11.67 -2.58
CA THR A 71 7.12 10.65 -2.99
C THR A 71 8.53 11.15 -2.67
N PRO A 72 9.43 10.31 -2.09
CA PRO A 72 9.19 8.92 -1.65
C PRO A 72 8.18 8.84 -0.50
N THR A 73 7.34 7.81 -0.53
CA THR A 73 6.20 7.66 0.38
C THR A 73 6.56 6.74 1.55
N PRO A 74 6.70 7.27 2.78
CA PRO A 74 6.82 6.45 3.98
C PRO A 74 5.47 5.83 4.36
N LEU A 75 5.45 4.54 4.65
CA LEU A 75 4.26 3.81 5.09
C LEU A 75 4.62 2.86 6.25
N PHE A 76 3.87 2.91 7.34
CA PHE A 76 3.91 1.86 8.35
C PHE A 76 2.99 0.73 7.90
N VAL A 77 3.57 -0.41 7.52
CA VAL A 77 2.81 -1.54 6.95
C VAL A 77 2.36 -2.48 8.07
N LEU A 78 1.05 -2.69 8.15
CA LEU A 78 0.41 -3.38 9.27
C LEU A 78 0.26 -4.88 8.99
N ILE A 79 1.40 -5.56 8.81
CA ILE A 79 1.47 -7.01 8.60
C ILE A 79 2.38 -7.65 9.65
N ASP A 80 2.20 -8.94 9.91
CA ASP A 80 3.08 -9.68 10.84
C ASP A 80 4.41 -10.09 10.18
N GLY A 81 4.47 -10.09 8.83
CA GLY A 81 5.63 -10.48 8.04
C GLY A 81 5.23 -11.01 6.67
N VAL A 82 6.22 -11.32 5.83
CA VAL A 82 5.99 -11.84 4.46
C VAL A 82 6.24 -13.36 4.44
N PRO A 83 5.20 -14.21 4.46
CA PRO A 83 5.39 -15.66 4.65
C PRO A 83 5.95 -16.39 3.42
N PHE A 84 5.83 -15.79 2.23
CA PHE A 84 6.30 -16.39 0.98
C PHE A 84 6.91 -15.35 0.05
N THR A 85 7.96 -15.75 -0.68
CA THR A 85 8.72 -14.85 -1.57
C THR A 85 8.17 -14.76 -2.99
N LYS A 86 7.06 -15.46 -3.30
CA LYS A 86 6.45 -15.51 -4.63
C LYS A 86 4.94 -15.36 -4.55
N MET A 87 4.36 -14.56 -5.46
CA MET A 87 2.91 -14.38 -5.56
C MET A 87 2.15 -15.70 -5.71
N ALA A 88 2.67 -16.64 -6.52
CA ALA A 88 2.05 -17.95 -6.70
C ALA A 88 1.95 -18.78 -5.40
N ALA A 89 2.91 -18.62 -4.48
CA ALA A 89 2.89 -19.29 -3.19
C ALA A 89 1.95 -18.57 -2.22
N LEU A 90 1.94 -17.23 -2.20
CA LEU A 90 0.98 -16.46 -1.40
C LEU A 90 -0.46 -16.83 -1.73
N VAL A 91 -0.80 -16.94 -3.02
CA VAL A 91 -2.17 -17.25 -3.47
C VAL A 91 -2.61 -18.67 -3.15
N ARG A 92 -1.68 -19.63 -3.08
CA ARG A 92 -1.98 -21.05 -2.82
C ARG A 92 -2.14 -21.37 -1.32
N ASN A 93 -1.80 -20.44 -0.45
CA ASN A 93 -1.83 -20.63 1.00
C ASN A 93 -2.74 -19.57 1.63
N ASP A 94 -3.31 -19.89 2.79
CA ASP A 94 -3.94 -18.84 3.60
C ASP A 94 -2.84 -17.98 4.22
N VAL A 95 -2.75 -16.72 3.81
CA VAL A 95 -1.81 -15.73 4.35
C VAL A 95 -2.52 -14.60 5.10
N SER A 96 -3.84 -14.72 5.29
CA SER A 96 -4.64 -13.69 5.95
C SER A 96 -4.28 -13.53 7.43
N TYR A 97 -3.73 -14.57 8.05
CA TYR A 97 -3.17 -14.51 9.40
C TYR A 97 -2.06 -13.47 9.54
N ALA A 98 -1.31 -13.19 8.47
CA ALA A 98 -0.25 -12.19 8.46
C ALA A 98 -0.77 -10.78 8.14
N GLY A 99 -2.09 -10.59 7.93
CA GLY A 99 -2.67 -9.32 7.53
C GLY A 99 -2.53 -8.99 6.04
N ILE A 100 -2.14 -9.97 5.21
CA ILE A 100 -1.96 -9.80 3.77
C ILE A 100 -3.20 -10.31 3.01
N GLY A 101 -3.81 -9.44 2.21
CA GLY A 101 -4.87 -9.81 1.28
C GLY A 101 -4.28 -10.24 -0.06
N VAL A 102 -4.58 -11.47 -0.52
CA VAL A 102 -4.16 -11.95 -1.84
C VAL A 102 -5.27 -12.66 -2.56
N ARG A 103 -5.29 -12.54 -3.90
CA ARG A 103 -6.18 -13.31 -4.76
C ARG A 103 -5.65 -13.39 -6.17
N TRP A 104 -5.98 -14.49 -6.85
CA TRP A 104 -5.75 -14.66 -8.27
C TRP A 104 -6.92 -15.46 -8.87
N PRO A 105 -8.04 -14.80 -9.19
CA PRO A 105 -9.18 -15.47 -9.80
C PRO A 105 -8.81 -16.02 -11.18
N GLN A 106 -9.39 -17.15 -11.56
CA GLN A 106 -9.18 -17.73 -12.90
C GLN A 106 -9.49 -16.71 -13.99
N GLY A 107 -8.56 -16.50 -14.91
CA GLY A 107 -8.70 -15.54 -16.02
C GLY A 107 -8.60 -14.07 -15.63
N GLN A 108 -8.31 -13.73 -14.37
CA GLN A 108 -8.13 -12.36 -13.90
C GLN A 108 -6.70 -12.06 -13.46
N LYS A 109 -6.41 -10.77 -13.32
CA LYS A 109 -5.16 -10.26 -12.75
C LYS A 109 -5.05 -10.70 -11.28
N SER A 110 -3.83 -11.06 -10.85
CA SER A 110 -3.52 -11.19 -9.43
C SER A 110 -3.77 -9.86 -8.71
N ALA A 111 -4.09 -9.90 -7.42
CA ALA A 111 -4.10 -8.72 -6.58
C ALA A 111 -3.43 -9.01 -5.23
N LEU A 112 -2.70 -8.03 -4.74
CA LEU A 112 -2.01 -8.02 -3.45
C LEU A 112 -2.43 -6.74 -2.73
N ALA A 113 -2.81 -6.87 -1.47
CA ALA A 113 -3.18 -5.74 -0.64
C ALA A 113 -2.64 -5.88 0.78
N VAL A 114 -2.26 -4.75 1.36
CA VAL A 114 -1.84 -4.61 2.75
C VAL A 114 -2.45 -3.34 3.33
N GLN A 115 -2.60 -3.30 4.65
CA GLN A 115 -3.02 -2.08 5.32
C GLN A 115 -1.82 -1.27 5.78
N VAL A 116 -1.96 0.05 5.70
CA VAL A 116 -0.87 0.98 5.99
C VAL A 116 -1.35 2.20 6.76
N LEU A 117 -0.45 2.83 7.50
CA LEU A 117 -0.61 4.18 8.02
C LEU A 117 0.44 5.10 7.40
N HIS A 118 0.05 6.33 7.09
CA HIS A 118 0.96 7.35 6.58
C HIS A 118 1.35 8.31 7.72
N PRO A 119 2.65 8.63 7.92
CA PRO A 119 3.09 9.51 9.01
C PRO A 119 2.47 10.91 8.95
N ASP A 120 2.37 11.53 7.78
CA ASP A 120 1.73 12.85 7.66
C ASP A 120 0.28 12.86 8.13
N LEU A 121 -0.50 11.83 7.80
CA LEU A 121 -1.89 11.71 8.23
C LEU A 121 -1.98 11.46 9.74
N LEU A 122 -1.06 10.64 10.29
CA LEU A 122 -0.94 10.44 11.73
C LEU A 122 -0.60 11.76 12.47
N ALA A 123 0.24 12.60 11.89
CA ALA A 123 0.55 13.93 12.45
C ALA A 123 -0.68 14.84 12.50
N GLN A 124 -1.67 14.60 11.63
CA GLN A 124 -2.98 15.25 11.64
C GLN A 124 -4.05 14.42 12.37
N SER A 125 -3.65 13.49 13.24
CA SER A 125 -4.52 12.64 14.06
C SER A 125 -5.43 11.67 13.28
N TYR A 126 -5.20 11.48 11.98
CA TYR A 126 -5.92 10.48 11.19
C TYR A 126 -5.26 9.10 11.34
N THR A 127 -5.93 8.21 12.08
CA THR A 127 -5.39 6.89 12.47
C THR A 127 -6.09 5.71 11.78
N THR A 128 -7.02 5.96 10.86
CA THR A 128 -7.71 4.89 10.11
C THR A 128 -6.76 4.30 9.07
N PRO A 129 -6.48 2.98 9.07
CA PRO A 129 -5.57 2.41 8.09
C PRO A 129 -6.11 2.49 6.67
N LEU A 130 -5.22 2.84 5.74
CA LEU A 130 -5.48 2.85 4.31
C LEU A 130 -5.24 1.45 3.73
N SER A 131 -5.96 1.10 2.66
CA SER A 131 -5.77 -0.15 1.93
C SER A 131 -4.88 0.06 0.71
N LEU A 132 -3.59 -0.27 0.82
CA LEU A 132 -2.68 -0.30 -0.33
C LEU A 132 -2.97 -1.54 -1.16
N THR A 133 -3.48 -1.36 -2.38
CA THR A 133 -3.81 -2.46 -3.28
C THR A 133 -3.13 -2.27 -4.64
N VAL A 134 -2.51 -3.33 -5.13
CA VAL A 134 -1.95 -3.41 -6.49
C VAL A 134 -2.46 -4.66 -7.21
N SER A 135 -2.49 -4.61 -8.53
CA SER A 135 -2.94 -5.73 -9.36
C SER A 135 -1.97 -6.05 -10.51
N GLY A 136 -2.13 -7.24 -11.09
CA GLY A 136 -1.39 -7.70 -12.25
C GLY A 136 0.12 -7.72 -12.01
N THR A 137 0.88 -7.15 -12.94
CA THR A 137 2.34 -7.12 -12.90
C THR A 137 2.91 -6.34 -11.71
N SER A 138 2.13 -5.42 -11.11
CA SER A 138 2.57 -4.66 -9.94
C SER A 138 2.52 -5.46 -8.63
N THR A 139 1.88 -6.64 -8.63
CA THR A 139 1.83 -7.50 -7.44
C THR A 139 3.21 -8.05 -7.06
N ASP A 140 3.98 -8.50 -8.04
CA ASP A 140 5.36 -8.94 -7.82
C ASP A 140 6.27 -7.78 -7.38
N ASP A 141 6.03 -6.57 -7.92
CA ASP A 141 6.79 -5.37 -7.57
C ASP A 141 6.56 -4.97 -6.09
N LEU A 142 5.30 -4.94 -5.63
CA LEU A 142 5.00 -4.67 -4.23
C LEU A 142 5.52 -5.78 -3.31
N LEU A 143 5.38 -7.05 -3.71
CA LEU A 143 5.93 -8.16 -2.94
C LEU A 143 7.45 -8.03 -2.77
N GLN A 144 8.16 -7.69 -3.85
CA GLN A 144 9.61 -7.47 -3.78
C GLN A 144 9.96 -6.27 -2.89
N ALA A 145 9.15 -5.22 -2.90
CA ALA A 145 9.33 -4.07 -2.01
C ALA A 145 9.18 -4.46 -0.53
N LEU A 146 8.17 -5.28 -0.20
CA LEU A 146 7.95 -5.82 1.14
C LEU A 146 9.11 -6.73 1.59
N LEU A 147 9.58 -7.64 0.73
CA LEU A 147 10.74 -8.49 1.04
C LEU A 147 12.03 -7.69 1.23
N THR A 148 12.20 -6.61 0.46
CA THR A 148 13.36 -5.71 0.62
C THR A 148 13.29 -5.00 1.97
N HIS A 149 12.10 -4.61 2.42
CA HIS A 149 11.90 -4.01 3.72
C HIS A 149 12.08 -5.01 4.87
N ASP A 150 11.64 -6.25 4.72
CA ASP A 150 11.92 -7.34 5.68
C ASP A 150 13.42 -7.48 5.96
N ALA A 151 14.24 -7.46 4.89
CA ALA A 151 15.70 -7.47 5.02
C ALA A 151 16.27 -6.23 5.76
N VAL A 152 15.59 -5.07 5.69
CA VAL A 152 15.95 -3.87 6.45
C VAL A 152 15.66 -4.04 7.94
N LEU A 153 14.59 -4.75 8.30
CA LEU A 153 14.31 -5.09 9.70
C LEU A 153 15.43 -5.98 10.28
N THR A 154 15.92 -6.95 9.51
CA THR A 154 17.10 -7.76 9.91
C THR A 154 18.34 -6.90 10.16
N VAL A 155 18.54 -5.81 9.40
CA VAL A 155 19.63 -4.84 9.67
C VAL A 155 19.40 -4.12 11.00
N CYS A 156 18.17 -3.77 11.33
CA CYS A 156 17.82 -3.17 12.63
C CYS A 156 18.10 -4.13 13.79
N GLU A 157 17.71 -5.40 13.65
CA GLU A 157 17.96 -6.46 14.63
C GLU A 157 19.45 -6.67 14.86
N ALA A 158 20.24 -6.75 13.79
CA ALA A 158 21.69 -6.87 13.88
C ALA A 158 22.32 -5.66 14.59
N ALA A 159 21.85 -4.44 14.32
CA ALA A 159 22.31 -3.24 15.00
C ALA A 159 21.92 -3.21 16.48
N ALA A 160 20.74 -3.72 16.85
CA ALA A 160 20.30 -3.84 18.24
C ALA A 160 21.11 -4.89 19.00
N ALA A 161 21.38 -6.05 18.39
CA ALA A 161 22.23 -7.09 18.93
C ALA A 161 23.68 -6.61 19.16
N ALA A 162 24.26 -5.87 18.21
CA ALA A 162 25.60 -5.29 18.34
C ALA A 162 25.72 -4.28 19.49
N ARG A 163 24.59 -3.72 19.95
CA ARG A 163 24.50 -2.82 21.11
C ARG A 163 24.16 -3.54 22.43
N GLY A 164 24.12 -4.87 22.42
CA GLY A 164 23.79 -5.67 23.61
C GLY A 164 22.29 -5.70 23.96
N ASN A 165 21.41 -5.33 23.02
CA ASN A 165 19.96 -5.44 23.18
C ASN A 165 19.32 -6.21 22.01
N PRO A 166 19.58 -7.53 21.87
CA PRO A 166 18.98 -8.33 20.81
C PRO A 166 17.46 -8.34 20.96
N ARG A 167 16.75 -8.00 19.89
CA ARG A 167 15.29 -8.05 19.80
C ARG A 167 14.88 -8.27 18.35
N VAL A 168 13.66 -8.74 18.16
CA VAL A 168 12.99 -8.79 16.87
C VAL A 168 12.34 -7.42 16.62
N PHE A 169 12.30 -7.00 15.35
CA PHE A 169 11.55 -5.83 14.93
C PHE A 169 10.25 -6.26 14.25
N GLU A 170 9.13 -5.67 14.67
CA GLU A 170 7.85 -5.86 14.01
C GLU A 170 7.82 -5.09 12.68
N PHE A 171 7.05 -5.58 11.71
CA PHE A 171 7.06 -5.02 10.35
C PHE A 171 6.64 -3.56 10.26
N TRP A 172 5.81 -3.10 11.20
CA TRP A 172 5.33 -1.72 11.27
C TRP A 172 6.29 -0.76 11.99
N GLU A 173 7.32 -1.26 12.69
CA GLU A 173 8.18 -0.42 13.54
C GLU A 173 9.11 0.52 12.76
N ILE A 174 9.37 0.20 11.50
CA ILE A 174 10.12 1.05 10.56
C ILE A 174 9.21 1.33 9.37
N ALA A 175 9.14 2.58 8.92
CA ALA A 175 8.38 2.92 7.72
C ALA A 175 9.01 2.28 6.48
N LEU A 176 8.21 1.53 5.72
CA LEU A 176 8.53 1.14 4.35
C LEU A 176 8.53 2.39 3.48
N MET A 177 9.66 2.64 2.81
CA MET A 177 9.76 3.74 1.86
C MET A 177 9.42 3.23 0.46
N LEU A 178 8.37 3.76 -0.17
CA LEU A 178 8.00 3.42 -1.55
C LEU A 178 8.30 4.56 -2.52
N LYS A 179 8.71 4.23 -3.74
CA LYS A 179 8.84 5.20 -4.83
C LYS A 179 8.65 4.53 -6.18
N ALA A 180 8.57 5.35 -7.22
CA ALA A 180 8.64 4.87 -8.59
C ALA A 180 10.07 4.49 -8.94
N GLY A 181 10.25 3.28 -9.48
CA GLY A 181 11.51 2.83 -10.06
C GLY A 181 11.70 3.34 -11.49
N ASP A 182 12.85 3.00 -12.07
CA ASP A 182 13.14 3.30 -13.47
C ASP A 182 12.12 2.63 -14.39
N LYS A 183 11.84 3.28 -15.53
CA LYS A 183 10.88 2.75 -16.51
C LYS A 183 11.39 1.40 -17.04
N VAL A 184 10.53 0.40 -16.99
CA VAL A 184 10.77 -0.93 -17.56
C VAL A 184 9.69 -1.28 -18.57
N ALA A 185 10.08 -1.99 -19.64
CA ALA A 185 9.11 -2.54 -20.58
C ALA A 185 8.46 -3.78 -19.96
N ARG A 186 7.12 -3.80 -19.86
CA ARG A 186 6.36 -4.97 -19.38
C ARG A 186 5.21 -5.33 -20.31
N GLY A 187 4.97 -6.62 -20.43
CA GLY A 187 3.91 -7.20 -21.26
C GLY A 187 4.44 -8.40 -22.05
N SER A 188 3.55 -9.32 -22.43
CA SER A 188 3.92 -10.54 -23.16
C SER A 188 3.80 -10.37 -24.68
N ALA A 189 2.68 -9.81 -25.15
CA ALA A 189 2.39 -9.60 -26.58
C ALA A 189 2.52 -8.12 -27.01
N GLN A 190 2.11 -7.19 -26.14
CA GLN A 190 2.33 -5.75 -26.29
C GLN A 190 3.06 -5.28 -25.04
N THR A 191 4.15 -4.53 -25.22
CA THR A 191 4.97 -4.01 -24.12
C THR A 191 4.66 -2.54 -23.89
N SER A 192 4.44 -2.19 -22.63
CA SER A 192 4.25 -0.81 -22.18
C SER A 192 5.38 -0.42 -21.24
N MET A 193 5.86 0.82 -21.35
CA MET A 193 6.85 1.36 -20.42
C MET A 193 6.16 1.77 -19.13
N ILE A 194 6.40 1.03 -18.05
CA ILE A 194 5.83 1.30 -16.74
C ILE A 194 6.91 1.69 -15.73
N SER A 195 6.57 2.54 -14.77
CA SER A 195 7.42 2.79 -13.60
C SER A 195 6.94 1.86 -12.47
N PRO A 196 7.71 0.85 -12.07
CA PRO A 196 7.31 -0.12 -11.06
C PRO A 196 7.33 0.53 -9.67
N ILE A 197 6.54 -0.02 -8.75
CA ILE A 197 6.65 0.32 -7.33
C ILE A 197 7.87 -0.37 -6.74
N ILE A 198 8.77 0.38 -6.11
CA ILE A 198 9.98 -0.19 -5.50
C ILE A 198 10.16 0.30 -4.07
N CYS A 199 10.86 -0.51 -3.28
CA CYS A 199 11.37 -0.10 -2.00
C CYS A 199 12.53 0.90 -2.18
N ALA A 200 12.42 2.06 -1.54
CA ALA A 200 13.36 3.16 -1.64
C ALA A 200 14.42 3.16 -0.54
N HIS A 201 14.44 2.17 0.36
CA HIS A 201 15.53 2.04 1.32
C HIS A 201 16.88 1.92 0.57
N PRO A 202 17.94 2.59 1.04
CA PRO A 202 19.28 2.35 0.54
C PRO A 202 19.66 0.86 0.69
N THR A 203 20.46 0.33 -0.23
CA THR A 203 20.92 -1.08 -0.17
C THR A 203 21.64 -1.43 1.14
N LYS A 204 22.27 -0.43 1.78
CA LYS A 204 22.91 -0.53 3.10
C LYS A 204 22.46 0.66 3.95
N PRO A 205 21.28 0.60 4.57
CA PRO A 205 20.78 1.73 5.35
C PRO A 205 21.64 1.93 6.60
N SER A 206 21.98 3.18 6.91
CA SER A 206 22.67 3.50 8.15
C SER A 206 21.68 3.47 9.32
N VAL A 207 22.19 3.27 10.55
CA VAL A 207 21.35 3.33 11.75
C VAL A 207 20.70 4.71 11.93
N ASP A 208 21.40 5.78 11.57
CA ASP A 208 20.86 7.14 11.67
C ASP A 208 19.72 7.38 10.68
N TYR A 209 19.82 6.83 9.46
CA TYR A 209 18.70 6.81 8.52
C TYR A 209 17.50 6.03 9.06
N LEU A 210 17.72 4.83 9.60
CA LEU A 210 16.64 3.99 10.12
C LEU A 210 15.92 4.64 11.30
N ARG A 211 16.64 5.39 12.13
CA ARG A 211 16.05 6.15 13.26
C ARG A 211 15.06 7.22 12.80
N THR A 212 15.23 7.82 11.62
CA THR A 212 14.27 8.82 11.12
C THR A 212 12.97 8.20 10.61
N LEU A 213 12.91 6.86 10.53
CA LEU A 213 11.76 6.11 10.02
C LEU A 213 11.05 5.31 11.11
N LEU A 214 11.44 5.47 12.37
CA LEU A 214 10.82 4.76 13.49
C LEU A 214 9.36 5.15 13.66
N ALA A 215 8.52 4.14 13.86
CA ALA A 215 7.11 4.33 14.10
C ALA A 215 6.86 5.10 15.40
N PRO A 216 6.01 6.14 15.39
CA PRO A 216 5.53 6.73 16.63
C PRO A 216 4.63 5.73 17.37
N LYS A 217 4.50 5.89 18.70
CA LYS A 217 3.71 4.99 19.56
C LYS A 217 2.29 4.72 19.04
N VAL A 218 1.64 5.73 18.45
CA VAL A 218 0.28 5.62 17.90
C VAL A 218 0.14 4.50 16.88
N VAL A 219 1.20 4.16 16.13
CA VAL A 219 1.18 3.02 15.18
C VAL A 219 1.01 1.70 15.93
N GLY A 220 1.80 1.49 16.99
CA GLY A 220 1.69 0.30 17.83
C GLY A 220 0.33 0.20 18.52
N ASP A 221 -0.23 1.34 18.96
CA ASP A 221 -1.58 1.40 19.53
C ASP A 221 -2.65 0.97 18.51
N VAL A 222 -2.54 1.44 17.26
CA VAL A 222 -3.43 1.05 16.15
C VAL A 222 -3.30 -0.44 15.83
N VAL A 223 -2.07 -0.96 15.70
CA VAL A 223 -1.82 -2.38 15.41
C VAL A 223 -2.43 -3.27 16.50
N THR A 224 -2.17 -2.93 17.77
CA THR A 224 -2.71 -3.69 18.92
C THR A 224 -4.23 -3.69 18.90
N ALA A 225 -4.85 -2.53 18.69
CA ALA A 225 -6.30 -2.39 18.69
C ALA A 225 -6.99 -3.02 17.46
N GLN A 226 -6.34 -3.02 16.29
CA GLN A 226 -6.96 -3.41 15.02
C GLN A 226 -6.48 -4.75 14.46
N SER A 227 -5.56 -5.46 15.12
CA SER A 227 -4.99 -6.74 14.65
C SER A 227 -6.03 -7.74 14.13
N ALA A 228 -7.10 -7.99 14.90
CA ALA A 228 -8.18 -8.87 14.49
C ALA A 228 -8.94 -8.35 13.25
N ALA A 229 -9.17 -7.04 13.17
CA ALA A 229 -9.85 -6.40 12.05
C ALA A 229 -8.98 -6.37 10.78
N ILE A 230 -7.66 -6.25 10.92
CA ILE A 230 -6.68 -6.34 9.82
C ILE A 230 -6.74 -7.75 9.21
N ARG A 231 -6.66 -8.79 10.04
CA ARG A 231 -6.72 -10.19 9.58
C ARG A 231 -8.08 -10.54 8.97
N SER A 232 -9.18 -10.12 9.60
CA SER A 232 -10.53 -10.30 9.06
C SER A 232 -10.69 -9.64 7.68
N TRP A 233 -10.20 -8.40 7.53
CA TRP A 233 -10.19 -7.72 6.24
C TRP A 233 -9.36 -8.48 5.19
N ALA A 234 -8.19 -9.02 5.56
CA ALA A 234 -7.35 -9.79 4.65
C ALA A 234 -8.06 -11.06 4.16
N THR A 235 -8.78 -11.74 5.06
CA THR A 235 -9.63 -12.90 4.71
C THR A 235 -10.77 -12.48 3.77
N GLU A 236 -11.42 -11.35 4.01
CA GLU A 236 -12.47 -10.82 3.14
C GLU A 236 -11.94 -10.43 1.76
N PHE A 237 -10.78 -9.78 1.69
CA PHE A 237 -10.12 -9.38 0.45
C PHE A 237 -9.83 -10.59 -0.45
N ALA A 238 -9.42 -11.71 0.15
CA ALA A 238 -9.12 -12.94 -0.57
C ALA A 238 -10.37 -13.56 -1.26
N ARG A 239 -11.59 -13.12 -0.90
CA ARG A 239 -12.81 -13.66 -1.50
C ARG A 239 -12.98 -13.18 -2.96
N PRO A 240 -13.45 -14.04 -3.87
CA PRO A 240 -13.68 -13.67 -5.28
C PRO A 240 -14.64 -12.48 -5.45
N GLU A 241 -15.59 -12.32 -4.52
CA GLU A 241 -16.68 -11.34 -4.57
C GLU A 241 -16.27 -9.91 -4.20
N PHE A 242 -15.08 -9.72 -3.62
CA PHE A 242 -14.62 -8.45 -3.07
C PHE A 242 -14.55 -7.29 -4.10
N ASN A 243 -14.65 -7.58 -5.41
CA ASN A 243 -14.39 -6.61 -6.48
C ASN A 243 -15.42 -6.54 -7.61
N ARG A 244 -16.69 -6.90 -7.40
CA ARG A 244 -17.75 -6.65 -8.42
C ARG A 244 -17.95 -5.15 -8.77
N VAL A 245 -17.23 -4.22 -8.14
CA VAL A 245 -17.36 -2.76 -8.33
C VAL A 245 -16.10 -2.09 -8.93
N ARG A 246 -14.95 -2.77 -9.01
CA ARG A 246 -13.67 -2.15 -9.49
C ARG A 246 -13.03 -2.82 -10.70
N ALA A 247 -13.58 -3.93 -11.20
CA ALA A 247 -13.00 -4.65 -12.33
C ALA A 247 -13.12 -3.89 -13.68
N ASP A 248 -13.97 -2.88 -13.74
CA ASP A 248 -14.21 -2.11 -14.96
C ASP A 248 -13.19 -0.96 -15.17
N ASP A 249 -12.37 -0.62 -14.17
CA ASP A 249 -11.45 0.52 -14.21
C ASP A 249 -9.99 0.19 -14.61
N GLU A 250 -9.61 -1.10 -14.66
CA GLU A 250 -8.19 -1.52 -14.88
C GLU A 250 -7.91 -2.23 -16.21
N LEU A 251 -8.86 -2.24 -17.15
CA LEU A 251 -8.69 -2.88 -18.46
C LEU A 251 -8.78 -1.86 -19.61
N ALA A 252 -7.79 -0.96 -19.68
CA ALA A 252 -7.16 -0.53 -20.94
C ALA A 252 -6.16 0.61 -20.64
N ILE A 253 -4.87 0.35 -20.81
CA ILE A 253 -3.99 1.33 -21.44
C ILE A 253 -3.72 0.72 -22.83
N PRO A 254 -3.93 1.45 -23.94
CA PRO A 254 -3.74 0.93 -25.29
C PRO A 254 -2.34 0.40 -25.54
#